data_AF-R1IP65-F1
#
_entry.id   AF-R1IP65-F1
#
_cell.length_a   1.000
_cell.length_b   1.000
_cell.length_c   1.000
_cell.angle_alpha   90.00
_cell.angle_beta   90.00
_cell.angle_gamma   90.00
#
_symmetry.space_group_name_H-M   'P 1'
#
loop_
_entity.id
_entity.type
_entity.pdbx_description
1 polymer ?
#
loop_
_entity_poly.entity_id
_entity_poly.type
_entity_poly.pdbx_seq_one_letter_code
_entity_poly.pdbx_strand_id
1 'polypeptide(L)'
;MYVDYSKYSPKSLIEALSSIDADAHPENYKKLIAEISARREEIELYEASLEQQKAQRWESYFSVIGYCQLTTGVLAIVACVLSLYNQLFVDAFFGFFVAALNIAAGYTVVKRDHRYFFLSYLNIGLQVFSVGIGGFYFNYYGLGGVFLTYDWVLPVYNVVEFGFSLGGSIASFSSGNGSNGFVQLDVLAVLYLFIIHKVMTKRNADPSA
;
A
#
# COMPACT_ATOMS: atom_id res chain seq x y z
N MET A 1 -31.92 -14.35 31.44
CA MET A 1 -32.43 -13.14 30.75
C MET A 1 -32.91 -13.57 29.38
N TYR A 2 -34.14 -13.21 29.00
CA TYR A 2 -34.72 -13.57 27.69
C TYR A 2 -34.27 -12.56 26.64
N VAL A 3 -33.75 -13.03 25.51
CA VAL A 3 -33.33 -12.18 24.39
C VAL A 3 -34.27 -12.42 23.21
N ASP A 4 -34.76 -11.33 22.61
CA ASP A 4 -35.64 -11.34 21.44
C ASP A 4 -34.84 -10.95 20.18
N TYR A 5 -34.48 -11.96 19.38
CA TYR A 5 -33.66 -11.79 18.17
C TYR A 5 -34.45 -11.33 16.94
N SER A 6 -35.79 -11.36 16.98
CA SER A 6 -36.64 -10.94 15.85
C SER A 6 -36.46 -9.46 15.47
N LYS A 7 -36.05 -8.65 16.45
CA LYS A 7 -35.81 -7.20 16.28
C LYS A 7 -34.40 -6.87 15.82
N TYR A 8 -33.54 -7.88 15.68
CA TYR A 8 -32.13 -7.65 15.37
C TYR A 8 -31.97 -7.38 13.88
N SER A 9 -31.04 -6.47 13.55
CA SER A 9 -30.56 -6.31 12.19
C SER A 9 -29.67 -7.50 11.79
N PRO A 10 -29.47 -7.79 10.49
CA PRO A 10 -28.54 -8.84 10.04
C PRO A 10 -27.15 -8.70 10.65
N LYS A 11 -26.65 -7.46 10.76
CA LYS A 11 -25.39 -7.15 11.46
C LYS A 11 -25.42 -7.64 12.91
N SER A 12 -26.46 -7.27 13.65
CA SER A 12 -26.61 -7.62 15.06
C SER A 12 -26.79 -9.12 15.28
N LEU A 13 -27.41 -9.84 14.34
CA LEU A 13 -27.55 -11.29 14.39
C LEU A 13 -26.18 -11.98 14.22
N ILE A 14 -25.36 -11.56 13.26
CA ILE A 14 -24.01 -12.09 13.04
C ILE A 14 -23.09 -11.75 14.23
N GLU A 15 -23.19 -10.54 14.76
CA GLU A 15 -22.43 -10.10 15.94
C GLU A 15 -22.83 -10.87 17.19
N ALA A 16 -24.14 -11.10 17.39
CA ALA A 16 -24.64 -11.97 18.46
C ALA A 16 -24.13 -13.41 18.30
N LEU A 17 -24.07 -13.92 17.07
CA LEU A 17 -23.62 -15.29 16.80
C LEU A 17 -22.14 -15.49 17.14
N SER A 18 -21.30 -14.47 16.87
CA SER A 18 -19.86 -14.54 17.16
C SER A 18 -19.50 -14.28 18.62
N SER A 19 -20.45 -13.79 19.44
CA SER A 19 -20.20 -13.38 20.84
C SER A 19 -20.94 -14.23 21.88
N ILE A 20 -21.99 -14.95 21.50
CA ILE A 20 -22.77 -15.78 22.42
C ILE A 20 -22.00 -17.05 22.81
N ASP A 21 -21.96 -17.34 24.10
CA ASP A 21 -21.47 -18.61 24.61
C ASP A 21 -22.60 -19.66 24.53
N ALA A 22 -22.42 -20.65 23.67
CA ALA A 22 -23.39 -21.71 23.43
C ALA A 22 -23.56 -22.65 24.63
N ASP A 23 -22.53 -22.81 25.46
CA ASP A 23 -22.54 -23.70 26.63
C ASP A 23 -23.16 -23.00 27.83
N ALA A 24 -22.88 -21.71 28.02
CA ALA A 24 -23.47 -20.91 29.10
C ALA A 24 -24.93 -20.54 28.84
N HIS A 25 -25.33 -20.35 27.57
CA HIS A 25 -26.67 -19.89 27.19
C HIS A 25 -27.30 -20.69 26.02
N PRO A 26 -27.52 -22.01 26.19
CA PRO A 26 -27.94 -22.90 25.11
C PRO A 26 -29.33 -22.56 24.52
N GLU A 27 -30.25 -22.09 25.36
CA GLU A 27 -31.61 -21.74 24.91
C GLU A 27 -31.67 -20.44 24.11
N ASN A 28 -30.80 -19.46 24.43
CA ASN A 28 -30.67 -18.24 23.64
C ASN A 28 -29.92 -18.52 22.33
N TYR A 29 -28.91 -19.40 22.37
CA TYR A 29 -28.19 -19.84 21.18
C TYR A 29 -29.11 -20.53 20.16
N LYS A 30 -29.95 -21.48 20.60
CA LYS A 30 -30.92 -22.15 19.72
C LYS A 30 -31.87 -21.16 19.04
N LYS A 31 -32.36 -20.16 19.78
CA LYS A 31 -33.25 -19.12 19.23
C LYS A 31 -32.56 -18.23 18.21
N LEU A 32 -31.32 -17.84 18.48
CA LEU A 32 -30.51 -17.09 17.54
C LEU A 32 -30.29 -17.86 16.23
N ILE A 33 -29.94 -19.15 16.32
CA ILE A 33 -29.76 -20.00 15.14
C ILE A 33 -31.07 -20.17 14.37
N ALA A 34 -32.20 -20.33 15.06
CA ALA A 34 -33.51 -20.41 14.42
C ALA A 34 -33.86 -19.12 13.65
N GLU A 35 -33.59 -17.95 14.26
CA GLU A 35 -33.84 -16.65 13.62
C GLU A 35 -32.92 -16.42 12.41
N ILE A 36 -31.63 -16.76 12.54
CA ILE A 36 -30.65 -16.70 11.44
C ILE A 36 -31.07 -17.62 10.29
N SER A 37 -31.52 -18.83 10.61
CA SER A 37 -31.98 -19.79 9.61
C SER A 37 -33.26 -19.33 8.91
N ALA A 38 -34.17 -18.68 9.64
CA ALA A 38 -35.41 -18.13 9.09
C ALA A 38 -35.16 -16.94 8.16
N ARG A 39 -34.13 -16.13 8.42
CA ARG A 39 -33.75 -14.94 7.64
C ARG A 39 -32.49 -15.14 6.80
N ARG A 40 -32.23 -16.39 6.40
CA ARG A 40 -30.99 -16.80 5.73
C ARG A 40 -30.65 -15.95 4.51
N GLU A 41 -31.60 -15.71 3.62
CA GLU A 41 -31.40 -14.92 2.39
C GLU A 41 -30.96 -13.48 2.71
N GLU A 42 -31.58 -12.83 3.69
CA GLU A 42 -31.23 -11.47 4.11
C GLU A 42 -29.81 -11.40 4.69
N ILE A 43 -29.41 -12.43 5.44
CA ILE A 43 -28.07 -12.54 6.02
C ILE A 43 -27.03 -12.79 4.93
N GLU A 44 -27.29 -13.70 4.00
CA GLU A 44 -26.41 -13.97 2.85
C GLU A 44 -26.22 -12.71 1.98
N LEU A 45 -27.29 -11.95 1.72
CA LEU A 45 -27.22 -10.67 1.01
C LEU A 45 -26.39 -9.63 1.79
N TYR A 46 -26.56 -9.56 3.11
CA TYR A 46 -25.77 -8.66 3.94
C TYR A 46 -24.29 -9.03 3.93
N GLU A 47 -23.95 -10.31 4.09
CA GLU A 47 -22.56 -10.79 4.03
C GLU A 47 -21.93 -10.55 2.65
N ALA A 48 -22.66 -10.81 1.56
CA ALA A 48 -22.22 -10.48 0.21
C ALA A 48 -21.94 -8.97 0.05
N SER A 49 -22.82 -8.12 0.60
CA SER A 49 -22.61 -6.66 0.58
C SER A 49 -21.37 -6.23 1.35
N LEU A 50 -21.05 -6.90 2.46
CA LEU A 50 -19.84 -6.63 3.25
C LEU A 50 -18.57 -7.03 2.48
N GLU A 51 -18.57 -8.18 1.83
CA GLU A 51 -17.44 -8.60 1.00
C GLU A 51 -17.26 -7.67 -0.20
N GLN A 52 -18.34 -7.21 -0.83
CA GLN A 52 -18.28 -6.21 -1.89
C GLN A 52 -17.69 -4.88 -1.40
N GLN A 53 -18.14 -4.37 -0.25
CA GLN A 53 -17.59 -3.16 0.35
C GLN A 53 -16.09 -3.30 0.69
N LYS A 54 -15.68 -4.46 1.24
CA LYS A 54 -14.26 -4.76 1.48
C LYS A 54 -13.48 -4.73 0.17
N ALA A 55 -13.98 -5.38 -0.88
CA ALA A 55 -13.34 -5.38 -2.19
C ALA A 55 -13.20 -3.95 -2.74
N GLN A 56 -14.27 -3.16 -2.76
CA GLN A 56 -14.25 -1.75 -3.16
C GLN A 56 -13.24 -0.91 -2.39
N ARG A 57 -13.07 -1.18 -1.08
CA ARG A 57 -12.08 -0.49 -0.25
C ARG A 57 -10.65 -0.81 -0.68
N TRP A 58 -10.32 -2.07 -0.93
CA TRP A 58 -9.00 -2.46 -1.44
C TRP A 58 -8.74 -1.88 -2.84
N GLU A 59 -9.76 -1.87 -3.68
CA GLU A 59 -9.73 -1.26 -5.01
C GLU A 59 -9.47 0.25 -4.95
N SER A 60 -10.09 0.94 -3.99
CA SER A 60 -9.86 2.37 -3.73
C SER A 60 -8.42 2.64 -3.29
N TYR A 61 -7.89 1.83 -2.35
CA TYR A 61 -6.49 1.94 -1.93
C TYR A 61 -5.51 1.71 -3.07
N PHE A 62 -5.80 0.76 -3.96
CA PHE A 62 -5.01 0.53 -5.15
C PHE A 62 -5.02 1.74 -6.10
N SER A 63 -6.18 2.37 -6.33
CA SER A 63 -6.26 3.62 -7.10
C SER A 63 -5.42 4.73 -6.48
N VAL A 64 -5.45 4.89 -5.15
CA VAL A 64 -4.66 5.91 -4.44
C VAL A 64 -3.16 5.71 -4.72
N ILE A 65 -2.66 4.47 -4.67
CA ILE A 65 -1.26 4.15 -5.01
C ILE A 65 -0.93 4.60 -6.43
N GLY A 66 -1.82 4.35 -7.39
CA GLY A 66 -1.64 4.77 -8.78
C GLY A 66 -1.54 6.30 -8.94
N TYR A 67 -2.41 7.04 -8.25
CA TYR A 67 -2.33 8.51 -8.24
C TYR A 67 -1.06 9.01 -7.56
N CYS A 68 -0.62 8.40 -6.44
CA CYS A 68 0.63 8.75 -5.80
C CYS A 68 1.84 8.56 -6.75
N GLN A 69 1.86 7.48 -7.52
CA GLN A 69 2.89 7.24 -8.54
C GLN A 69 2.83 8.30 -9.65
N LEU A 70 1.64 8.59 -10.21
CA LEU A 70 1.49 9.63 -11.23
C LEU A 70 1.99 10.99 -10.74
N THR A 71 1.59 11.39 -9.53
CA THR A 71 2.01 12.67 -8.94
C THR A 71 3.52 12.68 -8.68
N THR A 72 4.11 11.59 -8.19
CA THR A 72 5.58 11.47 -8.05
C THR A 72 6.26 11.70 -9.39
N GLY A 73 5.76 11.08 -10.46
CA GLY A 73 6.32 11.23 -11.80
C GLY A 73 6.23 12.65 -12.35
N VAL A 74 5.10 13.34 -12.15
CA VAL A 74 4.95 14.75 -12.51
C VAL A 74 5.94 15.63 -11.74
N LEU A 75 6.08 15.42 -10.44
CA LEU A 75 7.02 16.19 -9.61
C LEU A 75 8.48 15.92 -10.00
N ALA A 76 8.82 14.68 -10.37
CA ALA A 76 10.13 14.34 -10.90
C ALA A 76 10.43 15.08 -12.21
N ILE A 77 9.44 15.22 -13.12
CA ILE A 77 9.60 16.04 -14.34
C ILE A 77 9.87 17.50 -13.98
N VAL A 78 9.08 18.07 -13.06
CA VAL A 78 9.26 19.46 -12.61
C VAL A 78 10.66 19.64 -12.01
N ALA A 79 11.10 18.73 -11.15
CA ALA A 79 12.43 18.77 -10.56
C ALA A 79 13.55 18.69 -11.61
N CYS A 80 13.41 17.82 -12.61
CA CYS A 80 14.36 17.73 -13.73
C CYS A 80 14.44 19.06 -14.49
N VAL A 81 13.29 19.66 -14.84
CA VAL A 81 13.24 20.94 -15.58
C VAL A 81 13.88 22.08 -14.78
N LEU A 82 13.60 22.17 -13.48
CA LEU A 82 14.17 23.20 -12.61
C LEU A 82 15.68 23.02 -12.39
N SER A 83 16.19 21.80 -12.54
CA SER A 83 17.60 21.45 -12.28
C SER A 83 18.50 21.47 -13.53
N LEU A 84 17.93 21.79 -14.72
CA LEU A 84 18.61 21.74 -16.02
C LEU A 84 19.91 22.58 -16.10
N TYR A 85 20.08 23.58 -15.24
CA TYR A 85 21.23 24.49 -15.32
C TYR A 85 22.50 24.00 -14.60
N ASN A 86 22.38 23.03 -13.68
CA ASN A 86 23.49 22.61 -12.78
C ASN A 86 23.67 21.08 -12.65
N GLN A 87 22.93 20.26 -13.38
CA GLN A 87 23.00 18.80 -13.24
C GLN A 87 24.04 18.15 -14.16
N LEU A 88 24.68 17.09 -13.64
CA LEU A 88 25.42 16.15 -14.47
C LEU A 88 24.43 15.39 -15.37
N PHE A 89 24.86 15.06 -16.60
CA PHE A 89 24.03 14.29 -17.55
C PHE A 89 23.46 13.00 -16.95
N VAL A 90 24.23 12.36 -16.06
CA VAL A 90 23.84 11.14 -15.36
C VAL A 90 22.63 11.37 -14.46
N ASP A 91 22.59 12.47 -13.70
CA ASP A 91 21.48 12.80 -12.81
C ASP A 91 20.20 13.09 -13.61
N ALA A 92 20.33 13.78 -14.74
CA ALA A 92 19.21 14.06 -15.64
C ALA A 92 18.63 12.78 -16.26
N PHE A 93 19.49 11.83 -16.65
CA PHE A 93 19.06 10.53 -17.16
C PHE A 93 18.28 9.74 -16.09
N PHE A 94 18.80 9.66 -14.86
CA PHE A 94 18.11 8.98 -13.76
C PHE A 94 16.81 9.68 -13.38
N GLY A 95 16.77 11.01 -13.33
CA GLY A 95 15.56 11.77 -13.07
C GLY A 95 14.46 11.54 -14.12
N PHE A 96 14.83 11.49 -15.40
CA PHE A 96 13.89 11.11 -16.47
C PHE A 96 13.39 9.68 -16.31
N PHE A 97 14.28 8.75 -15.96
CA PHE A 97 13.91 7.36 -15.71
C PHE A 97 12.93 7.21 -14.53
N VAL A 98 13.18 7.92 -13.40
CA VAL A 98 12.23 8.02 -12.27
C VAL A 98 10.85 8.46 -12.76
N ALA A 99 10.81 9.56 -13.51
CA ALA A 99 9.58 10.15 -13.99
C ALA A 99 8.81 9.17 -14.88
N ALA A 100 9.49 8.59 -15.87
CA ALA A 100 8.89 7.64 -16.80
C ALA A 100 8.35 6.39 -16.08
N LEU A 101 9.14 5.81 -15.17
CA LEU A 101 8.74 4.62 -14.43
C LEU A 101 7.52 4.88 -13.54
N ASN A 102 7.50 6.00 -12.80
CA ASN A 102 6.36 6.38 -11.97
C ASN A 102 5.10 6.66 -12.79
N ILE A 103 5.23 7.37 -13.91
CA ILE A 103 4.08 7.67 -14.78
C ILE A 103 3.52 6.39 -15.38
N ALA A 104 4.38 5.51 -15.92
CA ALA A 104 3.96 4.25 -16.52
C ALA A 104 3.30 3.34 -15.47
N ALA A 105 3.94 3.16 -14.31
CA ALA A 105 3.39 2.39 -13.21
C ALA A 105 2.03 2.95 -12.73
N GLY A 106 1.96 4.25 -12.47
CA GLY A 106 0.73 4.89 -12.00
C GLY A 106 -0.40 4.84 -13.02
N TYR A 107 -0.08 5.04 -14.30
CA TYR A 107 -1.05 4.94 -15.39
C TYR A 107 -1.63 3.53 -15.49
N THR A 108 -0.79 2.49 -15.43
CA THR A 108 -1.26 1.10 -15.51
C THR A 108 -2.20 0.74 -14.35
N VAL A 109 -1.87 1.20 -13.13
CA VAL A 109 -2.70 1.04 -11.93
C VAL A 109 -4.05 1.75 -12.09
N VAL A 110 -4.06 3.01 -12.51
CA VAL A 110 -5.31 3.78 -12.67
C VAL A 110 -6.17 3.22 -13.81
N LYS A 111 -5.56 2.79 -14.92
CA LYS A 111 -6.25 2.17 -16.06
C LYS A 111 -6.62 0.71 -15.84
N ARG A 112 -6.18 0.11 -14.75
CA ARG A 112 -6.41 -1.30 -14.43
C ARG A 112 -5.88 -2.25 -15.50
N ASP A 113 -4.77 -1.91 -16.17
CA ASP A 113 -4.19 -2.78 -17.20
C ASP A 113 -3.31 -3.88 -16.59
N HIS A 114 -3.91 -5.07 -16.49
CA HIS A 114 -3.35 -6.23 -15.82
C HIS A 114 -2.00 -6.69 -16.38
N ARG A 115 -1.76 -6.48 -17.68
CA ARG A 115 -0.54 -6.96 -18.36
C ARG A 115 0.71 -6.22 -17.90
N TYR A 116 0.56 -5.02 -17.35
CA TYR A 116 1.67 -4.14 -17.02
C TYR A 116 1.78 -3.83 -15.53
N PHE A 117 1.00 -4.48 -14.67
CA PHE A 117 1.08 -4.27 -13.22
C PHE A 117 2.43 -4.67 -12.60
N PHE A 118 3.23 -5.49 -13.30
CA PHE A 118 4.61 -5.74 -12.88
C PHE A 118 5.43 -4.43 -12.81
N LEU A 119 5.09 -3.40 -13.60
CA LEU A 119 5.74 -2.09 -13.55
C LEU A 119 5.53 -1.43 -12.19
N SER A 120 4.33 -1.52 -11.62
CA SER A 120 4.05 -0.96 -10.29
C SER A 120 4.73 -1.75 -9.18
N TYR A 121 4.82 -3.08 -9.31
CA TYR A 121 5.63 -3.90 -8.41
C TYR A 121 7.10 -3.54 -8.46
N LEU A 122 7.67 -3.42 -9.67
CA LEU A 122 9.06 -3.00 -9.85
C LEU A 122 9.28 -1.60 -9.28
N ASN A 123 8.40 -0.66 -9.62
CA ASN A 123 8.49 0.72 -9.19
C ASN A 123 8.48 0.84 -7.67
N ILE A 124 7.52 0.22 -6.98
CA ILE A 124 7.46 0.28 -5.50
C ILE A 124 8.53 -0.60 -4.87
N GLY A 125 8.86 -1.74 -5.49
CA GLY A 125 9.92 -2.63 -5.01
C GLY A 125 11.27 -1.93 -4.93
N LEU A 126 11.59 -1.09 -5.92
CA LEU A 126 12.78 -0.24 -5.89
C LEU A 126 12.73 0.80 -4.77
N GLN A 127 11.55 1.16 -4.26
CA GLN A 127 11.40 2.14 -3.17
C GLN A 127 11.55 1.54 -1.77
N VAL A 128 11.53 0.21 -1.66
CA VAL A 128 11.54 -0.47 -0.35
C VAL A 128 12.85 -0.24 0.39
N PHE A 129 13.97 -0.21 -0.31
CA PHE A 129 15.29 -0.12 0.29
C PHE A 129 16.05 1.10 -0.21
N SER A 130 16.63 1.83 0.73
CA SER A 130 17.63 2.85 0.42
C SER A 130 18.93 2.51 1.14
N VAL A 131 20.05 2.68 0.46
CA VAL A 131 21.35 2.28 0.99
C VAL A 131 22.40 3.33 0.65
N GLY A 132 23.25 3.64 1.63
CA GLY A 132 24.43 4.44 1.45
C GLY A 132 25.64 3.66 1.92
N ILE A 133 26.58 3.36 1.03
CA ILE A 133 27.80 2.61 1.35
C ILE A 133 28.99 3.28 0.68
N GLY A 134 29.90 3.85 1.48
CA GLY A 134 31.05 4.58 0.97
C GLY A 134 30.62 5.78 0.12
N GLY A 135 31.09 5.87 -1.12
CA GLY A 135 30.68 6.92 -2.06
C GLY A 135 29.37 6.65 -2.82
N PHE A 136 28.80 5.44 -2.67
CA PHE A 136 27.54 5.07 -3.32
C PHE A 136 26.34 5.45 -2.46
N TYR A 137 25.30 5.96 -3.11
CA TYR A 137 24.04 6.32 -2.49
C TYR A 137 22.89 5.92 -3.44
N PHE A 138 21.99 5.08 -2.96
CA PHE A 138 20.74 4.73 -3.62
C PHE A 138 19.60 5.13 -2.71
N ASN A 139 18.73 6.04 -3.15
CA ASN A 139 17.57 6.41 -2.38
C ASN A 139 16.37 6.75 -3.25
N TYR A 140 15.51 5.76 -3.45
CA TYR A 140 14.33 5.93 -4.26
C TYR A 140 13.08 5.87 -3.39
N TYR A 141 12.23 6.90 -3.43
CA TYR A 141 10.93 6.92 -2.75
C TYR A 141 9.94 7.79 -3.51
N GLY A 142 8.65 7.53 -3.29
CA GLY A 142 7.53 8.22 -3.91
C GLY A 142 7.23 9.61 -3.31
N LEU A 143 5.97 9.86 -2.97
CA LEU A 143 5.51 11.07 -2.28
C LEU A 143 5.79 10.98 -0.76
N GLY A 144 7.05 10.82 -0.39
CA GLY A 144 7.49 10.55 0.99
C GLY A 144 7.45 9.08 1.37
N GLY A 145 7.81 8.79 2.62
CA GLY A 145 7.93 7.45 3.16
C GLY A 145 8.03 7.41 4.68
N VAL A 146 7.94 6.18 5.21
CA VAL A 146 8.14 5.90 6.63
C VAL A 146 9.36 4.99 6.73
N PHE A 147 10.47 5.56 7.17
CA PHE A 147 11.77 4.93 7.06
C PHE A 147 12.19 4.33 8.40
N LEU A 148 12.56 3.06 8.39
CA LEU A 148 13.36 2.46 9.45
C LEU A 148 14.81 2.57 9.04
N THR A 149 15.54 3.47 9.69
CA THR A 149 16.93 3.79 9.36
C THR A 149 17.87 3.08 10.32
N TYR A 150 18.87 2.40 9.76
CA TYR A 150 20.08 1.99 10.47
C TYR A 150 21.27 2.68 9.84
N ASP A 151 21.83 3.67 10.53
CA ASP A 151 23.02 4.43 10.18
C ASP A 151 24.16 4.11 11.16
N TRP A 152 25.24 3.52 10.64
CA TRP A 152 26.43 3.16 11.42
C TRP A 152 27.53 4.23 11.36
N VAL A 153 27.34 5.30 10.60
CA VAL A 153 28.26 6.46 10.53
C VAL A 153 27.79 7.56 11.48
N LEU A 154 26.48 7.80 11.55
CA LEU A 154 25.84 8.80 12.40
C LEU A 154 24.73 8.14 13.24
N PRO A 155 25.06 7.58 14.42
CA PRO A 155 24.13 6.79 15.21
C PRO A 155 22.85 7.51 15.68
N VAL A 156 22.84 8.85 15.63
CA VAL A 156 21.67 9.68 15.95
C VAL A 156 20.50 9.43 14.98
N TYR A 157 20.77 8.94 13.77
CA TYR A 157 19.75 8.63 12.77
C TYR A 157 19.26 7.16 12.85
N ASN A 158 19.65 6.39 13.88
CA ASN A 158 19.15 5.03 14.13
C ASN A 158 17.74 5.02 14.74
N VAL A 159 16.76 5.63 14.07
CA VAL A 159 15.39 5.79 14.58
C VAL A 159 14.37 5.59 13.46
N VAL A 160 13.09 5.53 13.85
CA VAL A 160 11.97 5.62 12.92
C VAL A 160 11.86 7.07 12.44
N GLU A 161 12.02 7.28 11.16
CA GLU A 161 11.96 8.60 10.53
C GLU A 161 10.72 8.71 9.66
N PHE A 162 9.99 9.79 9.82
CA PHE A 162 8.87 10.14 8.96
C PHE A 162 9.32 11.27 8.05
N GLY A 163 9.35 11.02 6.75
CA GLY A 163 9.83 11.98 5.78
C GLY A 163 8.81 12.18 4.67
N PHE A 164 8.39 13.43 4.47
CA PHE A 164 7.88 13.83 3.16
C PHE A 164 9.05 14.36 2.36
N SER A 165 9.39 13.65 1.30
CA SER A 165 10.36 14.13 0.32
C SER A 165 9.86 13.81 -1.07
N LEU A 166 10.09 14.74 -1.98
CA LEU A 166 9.57 14.69 -3.34
C LEU A 166 10.65 14.11 -4.25
N GLY A 167 10.44 12.87 -4.71
CA GLY A 167 11.30 12.25 -5.72
C GLY A 167 12.72 12.01 -5.21
N GLY A 168 12.93 10.85 -4.58
CA GLY A 168 14.26 10.39 -4.21
C GLY A 168 15.21 10.29 -5.40
N SER A 169 16.51 10.44 -5.15
CA SER A 169 17.56 10.20 -6.16
C SER A 169 17.82 8.70 -6.29
N ILE A 170 17.42 8.09 -7.42
CA ILE A 170 17.61 6.64 -7.67
C ILE A 170 19.04 6.23 -7.39
N ALA A 171 20.03 6.97 -7.87
CA ALA A 171 21.41 6.73 -7.50
C ALA A 171 22.20 8.02 -7.66
N SER A 172 22.98 8.36 -6.65
CA SER A 172 24.02 9.38 -6.77
C SER A 172 25.35 8.80 -6.33
N PHE A 173 26.41 9.25 -6.99
CA PHE A 173 27.78 8.95 -6.61
C PHE A 173 28.36 10.21 -5.99
N SER A 174 28.64 10.16 -4.68
CA SER A 174 29.39 11.22 -4.02
C SER A 174 30.85 11.14 -4.48
N SER A 175 31.33 12.20 -5.13
CA SER A 175 32.74 12.40 -5.44
C SER A 175 33.56 12.96 -4.26
N GLY A 176 32.93 13.14 -3.08
CA GLY A 176 33.58 13.63 -1.86
C GLY A 176 33.86 12.54 -0.82
N ASN A 177 34.82 12.81 0.08
CA ASN A 177 35.33 11.97 1.18
C ASN A 177 34.29 11.57 2.27
N GLY A 178 32.99 11.83 2.08
CA GLY A 178 31.96 11.39 3.00
C GLY A 178 31.68 9.90 2.82
N SER A 179 31.99 9.08 3.82
CA SER A 179 31.56 7.68 3.83
C SER A 179 30.09 7.62 4.21
N ASN A 180 29.22 7.33 3.26
CA ASN A 180 27.86 6.91 3.58
C ASN A 180 27.91 5.56 4.29
N GLY A 181 27.03 5.36 5.26
CA GLY A 181 26.91 4.08 5.94
C GLY A 181 25.55 3.93 6.58
N PHE A 182 24.54 3.71 5.75
CA PHE A 182 23.18 3.47 6.21
C PHE A 182 22.44 2.44 5.35
N VAL A 183 21.44 1.81 5.95
CA VAL A 183 20.37 1.09 5.28
C VAL A 183 19.04 1.63 5.80
N GLN A 184 18.10 1.83 4.90
CA GLN A 184 16.75 2.32 5.19
C GLN A 184 15.73 1.38 4.57
N LEU A 185 14.68 1.07 5.33
CA LEU A 185 13.50 0.35 4.86
C LEU A 185 12.30 1.28 4.84
N ASP A 186 11.69 1.49 3.67
CA ASP A 186 10.43 2.23 3.56
C ASP A 186 9.22 1.31 3.83
N VAL A 187 8.68 1.44 5.04
CA VAL A 187 7.52 0.68 5.51
C VAL A 187 6.27 1.03 4.70
N LEU A 188 6.17 2.26 4.17
CA LEU A 188 5.04 2.66 3.34
C LEU A 188 5.09 1.94 1.98
N ALA A 189 6.27 1.83 1.37
CA ALA A 189 6.45 1.06 0.15
C ALA A 189 6.10 -0.42 0.35
N VAL A 190 6.51 -1.02 1.48
CA VAL A 190 6.11 -2.40 1.85
C VAL A 190 4.59 -2.54 1.95
N LEU A 191 3.90 -1.58 2.59
CA LEU A 191 2.45 -1.58 2.68
C LEU A 191 1.78 -1.47 1.30
N TYR A 192 2.32 -0.65 0.40
CA TYR A 192 1.82 -0.54 -0.98
C TYR A 192 1.98 -1.85 -1.74
N LEU A 193 3.12 -2.55 -1.62
CA LEU A 193 3.29 -3.88 -2.20
C LEU A 193 2.26 -4.87 -1.67
N PHE A 194 1.98 -4.84 -0.36
CA PHE A 194 0.97 -5.71 0.24
C PHE A 194 -0.44 -5.44 -0.32
N ILE A 195 -0.83 -4.16 -0.46
CA ILE A 195 -2.12 -3.77 -1.06
C ILE A 195 -2.23 -4.27 -2.50
N ILE A 196 -1.19 -4.03 -3.31
CA ILE A 196 -1.13 -4.49 -4.71
C ILE A 196 -1.25 -6.01 -4.77
N HIS A 197 -0.50 -6.74 -3.95
CA HIS A 197 -0.55 -8.19 -3.90
C HIS A 197 -1.93 -8.74 -3.55
N LYS A 198 -2.58 -8.14 -2.55
CA LYS A 198 -3.91 -8.56 -2.12
C LYS A 198 -4.97 -8.34 -3.19
N VAL A 199 -4.95 -7.18 -3.87
CA VAL A 199 -5.89 -6.88 -4.96
C VAL A 199 -5.66 -7.81 -6.15
N MET A 200 -4.40 -8.04 -6.51
CA MET A 200 -4.01 -8.90 -7.64
C MET A 200 -4.39 -10.36 -7.42
N THR A 201 -4.14 -10.89 -6.21
CA THR A 201 -4.47 -12.28 -5.89
C THR A 201 -5.97 -12.51 -5.89
N LYS A 202 -6.75 -11.56 -5.37
CA LYS A 202 -8.22 -11.63 -5.42
C LYS A 202 -8.76 -11.60 -6.85
N ARG A 203 -8.22 -10.73 -7.71
CA ARG A 203 -8.64 -10.64 -9.13
C ARG A 203 -8.23 -11.87 -9.96
N ASN A 204 -7.08 -12.48 -9.67
CA ASN A 204 -6.68 -13.72 -10.34
C ASN A 204 -7.53 -14.92 -9.91
N ALA A 205 -8.13 -14.87 -8.72
CA ALA A 205 -9.06 -15.89 -8.24
C ALA A 205 -10.48 -15.71 -8.80
N ASP A 206 -10.85 -14.50 -9.25
CA ASP A 206 -12.14 -14.18 -9.88
C ASP A 206 -11.95 -13.22 -11.08
N PRO A 207 -11.63 -13.74 -12.28
CA PRO A 207 -11.38 -12.93 -13.47
C PRO A 207 -12.64 -12.27 -14.06
N SER A 208 -13.82 -12.52 -13.48
CA SER A 208 -15.12 -11.94 -13.88
C SER A 208 -15.53 -10.71 -13.06
N ALA A 209 -14.76 -10.33 -12.03
CA ALA A 209 -15.05 -9.21 -11.12
C ALA A 209 -14.37 -7.89 -11.49
#